data_AF-A0AAE3ZNP9-F1
#
_entry.id   AF-A0AAE3ZNP9-F1
#
_cell.length_a   1.000
_cell.length_b   1.000
_cell.length_c   1.000
_cell.angle_alpha   90.00
_cell.angle_beta   90.00
_cell.angle_gamma   90.00
#
_symmetry.space_group_name_H-M   'P 1'
#
loop_
_entity.id
_entity.type
_entity.pdbx_description
1 polymer ?
#
loop_
_entity_poly.entity_id
_entity_poly.type
_entity_poly.pdbx_seq_one_letter_code
_entity_poly.pdbx_strand_id
1 'polypeptide(L)'
;MARPRTRTGATWFGVCVAALLLVVLTVFMLQNTGDVEVSFLAWQGTVPLALALLTAAVGTAILTMAIGTARIAQLRRANRKI
;
A
#
# COMPACT_ATOMS: atom_id res chain seq x y z
N MET A 1 -31.87 -13.53 -11.14
CA MET A 1 -30.65 -13.49 -12.00
C MET A 1 -29.55 -12.76 -11.24
N ALA A 2 -28.61 -13.49 -10.62
CA ALA A 2 -27.48 -12.86 -9.95
C ALA A 2 -26.47 -12.37 -11.02
N ARG A 3 -26.37 -11.05 -11.22
CA ARG A 3 -25.39 -10.48 -12.16
C ARG A 3 -23.98 -10.88 -11.71
N PRO A 4 -23.16 -11.50 -12.57
CA PRO A 4 -21.78 -11.80 -12.23
C PRO A 4 -21.07 -10.47 -11.98
N ARG A 5 -20.70 -10.19 -10.73
CA ARG A 5 -19.95 -8.99 -10.37
C ARG A 5 -18.59 -9.09 -11.07
N THR A 6 -18.44 -8.34 -12.16
CA THR A 6 -17.25 -8.36 -13.00
C THR A 6 -16.06 -7.96 -12.13
N ARG A 7 -15.16 -8.93 -11.87
CA ARG A 7 -13.96 -8.73 -11.03
C ARG A 7 -13.10 -7.57 -11.53
N THR A 8 -13.22 -7.24 -12.81
CA THR A 8 -12.62 -6.08 -13.48
C THR A 8 -12.99 -4.75 -12.83
N GLY A 9 -14.24 -4.58 -12.39
CA GLY A 9 -14.68 -3.32 -11.76
C GLY A 9 -14.03 -3.09 -10.39
N ALA A 10 -13.82 -4.16 -9.61
CA ALA A 10 -13.12 -4.07 -8.33
C ALA A 10 -11.62 -3.78 -8.50
N THR A 11 -10.99 -4.36 -9.52
CA THR A 11 -9.59 -4.08 -9.85
C THR A 11 -9.41 -2.64 -10.33
N TRP A 12 -10.29 -2.15 -11.20
CA TRP A 12 -10.24 -0.76 -11.69
C TRP A 12 -10.37 0.25 -10.55
N PHE A 13 -11.30 0.03 -9.62
CA PHE A 13 -11.44 0.87 -8.43
C PHE A 13 -10.16 0.87 -7.57
N GLY A 14 -9.55 -0.30 -7.36
CA GLY A 14 -8.27 -0.40 -6.64
C GLY A 14 -7.13 0.38 -7.32
N VAL A 15 -7.06 0.34 -8.66
CA VAL A 15 -6.07 1.11 -9.43
C VAL A 15 -6.31 2.62 -9.28
N CYS A 16 -7.57 3.08 -9.38
CA CYS A 16 -7.91 4.49 -9.17
C CYS A 16 -7.51 4.97 -7.76
N VAL A 17 -7.81 4.18 -6.73
CA VAL A 17 -7.44 4.51 -5.34
C VAL A 17 -5.92 4.56 -5.16
N ALA A 18 -5.18 3.60 -5.72
CA ALA A 18 -3.72 3.59 -5.65
C ALA A 18 -3.09 4.79 -6.37
N ALA A 19 -3.61 5.15 -7.55
CA ALA A 19 -3.16 6.33 -8.29
C ALA A 19 -3.42 7.63 -7.50
N LEU A 20 -4.60 7.75 -6.87
CA LEU A 20 -4.94 8.91 -6.04
C LEU A 20 -3.99 9.03 -4.84
N LEU A 21 -3.73 7.92 -4.14
CA LEU A 21 -2.77 7.87 -3.05
C LEU A 21 -1.37 8.30 -3.50
N LEU A 22 -0.93 7.85 -4.69
CA LEU A 22 0.37 8.19 -5.24
C LEU A 22 0.49 9.70 -5.52
N VAL A 23 -0.55 10.31 -6.08
CA VAL A 23 -0.60 11.77 -6.30
C VAL A 23 -0.51 12.53 -4.99
N VAL A 24 -1.29 12.13 -3.97
CA VAL A 24 -1.25 12.76 -2.64
C VAL A 24 0.15 12.66 -2.03
N LEU A 25 0.79 11.49 -2.16
CA LEU A 25 2.15 11.29 -1.68
C LEU A 25 3.14 12.20 -2.43
N THR A 26 3.05 12.29 -3.75
CA THR A 26 3.91 13.18 -4.55
C THR A 26 3.75 14.64 -4.15
N VAL A 27 2.51 15.14 -4.01
CA VAL A 27 2.25 16.51 -3.58
C VAL A 27 2.80 16.76 -2.18
N PHE A 28 2.59 15.81 -1.26
CA PHE A 28 3.13 15.89 0.09
C PHE A 28 4.67 15.95 0.07
N MET A 29 5.33 15.11 -0.72
CA MET A 29 6.79 15.09 -0.86
C MET A 29 7.34 16.40 -1.43
N LEU A 30 6.66 16.96 -2.44
CA LEU A 30 7.04 18.25 -3.05
C LEU A 30 6.83 19.44 -2.11
N GLN A 31 5.81 19.38 -1.25
CA GLN A 31 5.56 20.45 -0.26
C GLN A 31 6.46 20.34 0.97
N ASN A 32 6.91 19.13 1.32
CA ASN A 32 7.67 18.84 2.55
C ASN A 32 9.08 18.38 2.22
N THR A 33 9.87 19.25 1.59
CA THR A 33 11.29 19.04 1.28
C THR A 33 12.21 19.28 2.49
N GLY A 34 11.65 19.50 3.69
CA GLY A 34 12.43 19.65 4.92
C GLY A 34 13.02 18.32 5.37
N ASP A 35 14.28 18.35 5.80
CA ASP A 35 14.91 17.23 6.48
C ASP A 35 14.34 17.10 7.90
N VAL A 36 13.99 15.86 8.28
CA VAL A 36 13.49 15.55 9.61
C VAL A 36 14.47 14.60 10.29
N GLU A 37 14.78 14.91 11.54
CA GLU A 37 15.62 14.09 12.38
C GLU A 37 14.84 12.85 12.84
N VAL A 38 15.32 11.67 12.45
CA VAL A 38 14.71 10.39 12.82
C VAL A 38 15.63 9.67 13.78
N SER A 39 15.14 9.39 14.98
CA SER A 39 15.85 8.60 15.99
C SER A 39 15.20 7.22 16.09
N PHE A 40 15.96 6.17 15.76
CA PHE A 40 15.48 4.79 15.85
C PHE A 40 16.38 3.97 16.79
N LEU A 41 15.83 3.61 17.96
CA LEU A 41 16.48 2.86 19.05
C LEU A 41 17.77 3.51 19.62
N ALA A 42 18.85 3.59 18.82
CA ALA A 42 20.12 4.23 19.16
C ALA A 42 20.80 4.91 17.95
N TRP A 43 20.19 4.88 16.77
CA TRP A 43 20.72 5.51 15.55
C TRP A 43 20.00 6.84 15.29
N GLN A 44 20.78 7.88 15.06
CA GLN A 44 20.30 9.19 14.62
C GLN A 44 20.68 9.38 13.16
N GLY A 45 19.70 9.73 12.34
CA GLY A 45 19.91 10.05 10.93
C GLY A 45 18.89 11.08 10.47
N THR A 46 19.33 11.98 9.60
CA THR A 46 18.44 12.88 8.90
C THR A 46 17.98 12.21 7.62
N VAL A 47 16.67 12.14 7.42
CA VAL A 47 16.09 11.73 6.16
C VAL A 47 15.06 12.77 5.76
N PRO A 48 14.95 13.08 4.45
CA PRO A 48 13.87 13.93 3.98
C PRO A 48 12.54 13.32 4.43
N LEU A 49 11.65 14.12 5.03
CA LEU A 49 10.35 13.65 5.51
C LEU A 49 9.58 12.87 4.44
N ALA A 50 9.68 13.37 3.21
CA ALA A 50 9.22 12.74 1.99
C ALA A 50 9.65 11.27 1.87
N LEU A 51 10.94 10.98 2.06
CA LEU A 51 11.53 9.64 1.91
C LEU A 51 11.07 8.70 3.04
N ALA A 52 10.94 9.22 4.26
CA ALA A 52 10.41 8.47 5.39
C ALA A 52 8.95 8.03 5.18
N LEU A 53 8.11 8.92 4.64
CA LEU A 53 6.71 8.60 4.37
C LEU A 53 6.51 7.72 3.14
N LEU A 54 7.35 7.85 2.11
CA LEU A 54 7.32 6.93 0.98
C LEU A 54 7.69 5.51 1.39
N THR A 55 8.71 5.32 2.23
CA THR A 55 9.07 3.99 2.74
C THR A 55 7.98 3.39 3.62
N ALA A 56 7.32 4.19 4.47
CA ALA A 56 6.16 3.76 5.23
C ALA A 56 4.99 3.33 4.31
N ALA A 57 4.67 4.13 3.30
CA ALA A 57 3.61 3.82 2.34
C ALA A 57 3.90 2.53 1.56
N VAL A 58 5.14 2.34 1.10
CA VAL A 58 5.58 1.10 0.44
C VAL A 58 5.48 -0.09 1.40
N GLY A 59 5.90 0.07 2.66
CA GLY A 59 5.75 -0.96 3.69
C GLY A 59 4.29 -1.40 3.88
N THR A 60 3.36 -0.45 3.99
CA THR A 60 1.92 -0.73 4.07
C THR A 60 1.39 -1.43 2.82
N ALA A 61 1.82 -1.01 1.62
CA ALA A 61 1.39 -1.64 0.37
C ALA A 61 1.84 -3.11 0.28
N ILE A 62 3.09 -3.39 0.65
CA ILE A 62 3.65 -4.75 0.70
C ILE A 62 2.87 -5.61 1.70
N LEU A 63 2.64 -5.11 2.91
CA LEU A 63 1.85 -5.81 3.94
C LEU A 63 0.44 -6.13 3.43
N THR A 64 -0.23 -5.17 2.80
CA THR A 64 -1.58 -5.35 2.26
C THR A 64 -1.60 -6.41 1.16
N MET A 65 -0.62 -6.40 0.25
CA MET A 65 -0.49 -7.45 -0.78
C MET A 65 -0.24 -8.82 -0.17
N ALA A 66 0.62 -8.92 0.86
CA ALA A 66 0.89 -10.17 1.54
C ALA A 66 -0.38 -10.76 2.18
N ILE A 67 -1.16 -9.93 2.87
CA ILE A 67 -2.43 -10.35 3.49
C ILE A 67 -3.45 -10.75 2.42
N GLY A 68 -3.60 -9.95 1.36
CA GLY A 68 -4.54 -10.24 0.28
C GLY A 68 -4.22 -11.54 -0.46
N THR A 69 -2.93 -11.77 -0.77
CA THR A 69 -2.47 -13.00 -1.42
C THR A 69 -2.62 -14.21 -0.51
N ALA A 70 -2.31 -14.09 0.78
CA ALA A 70 -2.52 -15.14 1.77
C ALA A 70 -4.00 -15.54 1.86
N ARG A 71 -4.91 -14.56 1.93
CA ARG A 71 -6.37 -14.82 1.97
C ARG A 71 -6.85 -15.56 0.71
N ILE A 72 -6.40 -15.15 -0.47
CA ILE A 72 -6.75 -15.84 -1.72
C ILE A 72 -6.21 -17.27 -1.73
N ALA A 73 -4.97 -17.47 -1.25
CA ALA A 73 -4.38 -18.79 -1.15
C ALA A 73 -5.12 -19.70 -0.16
N GLN A 74 -5.55 -19.16 0.99
CA GLN A 74 -6.38 -19.87 1.97
C GLN A 74 -7.71 -20.33 1.35
N LEU A 75 -8.42 -19.44 0.66
CA LEU A 75 -9.68 -19.78 -0.03
C LEU A 75 -9.47 -20.89 -1.08
N ARG A 76 -8.40 -20.81 -1.88
CA ARG A 76 -8.07 -21.84 -2.89
C ARG A 76 -7.73 -23.19 -2.28
N ARG A 77 -7.18 -23.23 -1.06
CA ARG A 77 -6.89 -24.47 -0.33
C ARG A 77 -8.15 -25.05 0.31
N ALA A 78 -9.02 -24.20 0.88
CA ALA A 78 -10.30 -24.63 1.46
C ALA A 78 -11.22 -25.25 0.39
N ASN A 79 -11.32 -24.62 -0.77
CA ASN A 79 -12.15 -25.11 -1.88
C ASN A 79 -11.62 -26.36 -2.58
N ARG A 80 -10.41 -26.83 -2.21
CA ARG A 80 -9.79 -28.05 -2.75
C ARG A 80 -9.87 -29.22 -1.75
N LYS A 81 -10.37 -28.97 -0.54
CA LYS A 81 -10.57 -29.97 0.53
C LYS A 81 -12.05 -30.39 0.68
N ILE A 82 -12.96 -29.75 -0.05
CA ILE A 82 -14.34 -30.18 -0.29
C ILE A 82 -14.35 -30.89 -1.64
#